data_AF-A0A257UAG7-F1
#
_entry.id   AF-A0A257UAG7-F1
#
_cell.length_a   1.000
_cell.length_b   1.000
_cell.length_c   1.000
_cell.angle_alpha   90.00
_cell.angle_beta   90.00
_cell.angle_gamma   90.00
#
_symmetry.space_group_name_H-M   'P 1'
#
loop_
_entity.id
_entity.type
_entity.pdbx_description
1 polymer ?
#
loop_
_entity_poly.entity_id
_entity_poly.type
_entity_poly.pdbx_seq_one_letter_code
_entity_poly.pdbx_strand_id
1 'polypeptide(L)'
;MATLRRLTVLALLAIAFDGAELLGPAAAQAPAVVQLPSISTFGVNTSVSAPDRGSVSLGGVGRSSMGSTAYGSGLFPGNRSFGRNLSSSRTSVRATVQDLDALDRATLERASAGRESQRSAAEAYLAKRRLAIVRQSSAGQVPPSSVAEARRQRAADLAGQQAEAVQNIKRARDAAQVGKPRVAAMFYQLAAKQATGELKLQIDKEAAAAARNSAASRVAQTGRTSARQRRPLPH
;
A
#
# COMPACT_ATOMS: atom_id res chain seq x y z
N MET A 1 -49.63 -17.10 -48.15
CA MET A 1 -51.04 -16.70 -47.94
C MET A 1 -51.51 -17.22 -46.59
N ALA A 2 -52.23 -16.38 -45.83
CA ALA A 2 -53.23 -16.71 -44.79
C ALA A 2 -52.77 -17.55 -43.56
N THR A 3 -52.53 -16.95 -42.38
CA THR A 3 -53.50 -16.65 -41.28
C THR A 3 -53.90 -17.92 -40.49
N LEU A 4 -54.16 -18.02 -39.16
CA LEU A 4 -54.44 -17.15 -38.01
C LEU A 4 -53.90 -17.88 -36.75
N ARG A 5 -53.22 -17.24 -35.78
CA ARG A 5 -53.79 -16.59 -34.56
C ARG A 5 -54.80 -17.46 -33.78
N ARG A 6 -54.37 -18.01 -32.63
CA ARG A 6 -54.63 -17.55 -31.24
C ARG A 6 -56.06 -17.77 -30.74
N LEU A 7 -56.19 -18.54 -29.65
CA LEU A 7 -56.98 -18.29 -28.41
C LEU A 7 -57.63 -19.58 -27.90
N THR A 8 -57.23 -20.03 -26.72
CA THR A 8 -58.19 -20.23 -25.60
C THR A 8 -57.41 -20.43 -24.31
N VAL A 9 -57.65 -19.51 -23.39
CA VAL A 9 -57.14 -19.45 -22.03
C VAL A 9 -58.34 -19.80 -21.11
N LEU A 10 -58.05 -20.44 -19.97
CA LEU A 10 -58.86 -20.54 -18.74
C LEU A 10 -60.01 -21.57 -18.67
N ALA A 11 -59.79 -22.65 -17.89
CA ALA A 11 -60.81 -23.22 -16.99
C ALA A 11 -60.18 -24.09 -15.88
N LEU A 12 -60.39 -23.65 -14.62
CA LEU A 12 -60.54 -24.35 -13.33
C LEU A 12 -59.54 -25.48 -12.92
N LEU A 13 -58.76 -25.36 -11.85
CA LEU A 13 -59.08 -25.28 -10.39
C LEU A 13 -59.36 -26.64 -9.73
N ALA A 14 -58.43 -27.02 -8.83
CA ALA A 14 -58.56 -27.90 -7.66
C ALA A 14 -58.73 -29.42 -7.84
N ILE A 15 -57.62 -30.16 -7.67
CA ILE A 15 -57.61 -31.40 -6.87
C ILE A 15 -56.42 -31.33 -5.90
N ALA A 16 -56.75 -31.45 -4.62
CA ALA A 16 -55.83 -31.47 -3.50
C ALA A 16 -55.33 -32.89 -3.22
N PHE A 17 -54.08 -32.97 -2.74
CA PHE A 17 -53.59 -33.85 -1.67
C PHE A 17 -53.99 -35.34 -1.69
N ASP A 18 -53.05 -36.23 -2.04
CA ASP A 18 -52.61 -37.32 -1.15
C ASP A 18 -51.44 -38.11 -1.77
N GLY A 19 -50.41 -38.38 -0.97
CA GLY A 19 -49.25 -39.19 -1.41
C GLY A 19 -47.92 -38.75 -0.80
N ALA A 20 -47.85 -38.64 0.53
CA ALA A 20 -46.59 -38.51 1.25
C ALA A 20 -45.85 -39.86 1.26
N GLU A 21 -45.07 -40.13 0.22
CA GLU A 21 -44.06 -41.20 0.31
C GLU A 21 -42.86 -40.69 1.12
N LEU A 22 -42.70 -41.28 2.31
CA LEU A 22 -41.48 -41.27 3.11
C LEU A 22 -40.33 -41.92 2.32
N LEU A 23 -39.72 -41.18 1.40
CA LEU A 23 -38.37 -41.45 0.94
C LEU A 23 -37.45 -40.53 1.75
N GLY A 24 -37.11 -41.00 2.96
CA GLY A 24 -36.07 -40.37 3.76
C GLY A 24 -34.79 -40.26 2.92
N PRO A 25 -34.11 -39.10 2.88
CA PRO A 25 -32.86 -39.00 2.17
C PRO A 25 -31.90 -40.00 2.81
N ALA A 26 -31.48 -41.00 2.04
CA ALA A 26 -30.29 -41.77 2.35
C ALA A 26 -29.14 -40.74 2.42
N ALA A 27 -28.84 -40.28 3.63
CA ALA A 27 -27.70 -39.43 3.90
C ALA A 27 -26.47 -40.29 3.63
N ALA A 28 -26.03 -40.29 2.37
CA ALA A 28 -24.72 -40.78 1.99
C ALA A 28 -23.73 -40.08 2.91
N GLN A 29 -23.14 -40.83 3.83
CA GLN A 29 -22.12 -40.30 4.72
C GLN A 29 -21.00 -39.74 3.84
N ALA A 30 -20.89 -38.41 3.79
CA ALA A 30 -19.83 -37.78 3.04
C ALA A 30 -18.50 -38.30 3.60
N PRO A 31 -17.60 -38.86 2.77
CA PRO A 31 -16.33 -39.37 3.25
C PRO A 31 -15.54 -38.23 3.89
N ALA A 32 -15.35 -38.29 5.21
CA ALA A 32 -14.56 -37.32 5.95
C ALA A 32 -13.08 -37.55 5.61
N VAL A 33 -12.56 -36.80 4.64
CA VAL A 33 -11.15 -36.86 4.28
C VAL A 33 -10.34 -36.09 5.32
N VAL A 34 -9.77 -36.82 6.28
CA VAL A 34 -8.81 -36.26 7.22
C VAL A 34 -7.51 -35.99 6.46
N GLN A 35 -7.30 -34.74 6.07
CA GLN A 35 -6.05 -34.33 5.45
C GLN A 35 -4.97 -34.21 6.53
N LEU A 36 -4.07 -35.19 6.55
CA LEU A 36 -2.87 -35.10 7.36
C LEU A 36 -1.79 -34.28 6.62
N PRO A 37 -1.05 -33.40 7.30
CA PRO A 37 0.06 -32.68 6.69
C PRO A 37 1.16 -33.67 6.29
N SER A 38 1.50 -33.70 5.00
CA SER A 38 2.66 -34.44 4.51
C SER A 38 3.91 -33.57 4.60
N ILE A 39 4.78 -33.87 5.56
CA ILE A 39 6.06 -33.19 5.73
C ILE A 39 7.15 -34.10 5.16
N SER A 40 7.95 -33.57 4.24
CA SER A 40 9.17 -34.23 3.77
C SER A 40 10.38 -33.43 4.24
N THR A 41 11.28 -34.09 4.97
CA THR A 41 12.53 -33.47 5.43
C THR A 41 13.73 -34.16 4.80
N PHE A 42 14.74 -33.37 4.47
CA PHE A 42 16.05 -33.84 4.05
C PHE A 42 17.08 -33.09 4.90
N GLY A 43 18.00 -33.82 5.52
CA GLY A 43 19.04 -33.27 6.38
C GLY A 43 20.37 -33.95 6.08
N VAL A 44 21.45 -33.20 6.23
CA VAL A 44 22.83 -33.70 6.11
C VAL A 44 23.56 -33.33 7.39
N ASN A 45 24.08 -34.32 8.11
CA ASN A 45 24.86 -34.13 9.32
C ASN A 45 26.27 -34.69 9.10
N THR A 46 27.17 -33.85 8.60
CA THR A 46 28.54 -34.24 8.24
C THR A 46 29.50 -33.12 8.59
N SER A 47 30.71 -33.45 9.04
CA SER A 47 31.80 -32.50 9.21
C SER A 47 32.64 -32.45 7.93
N VAL A 48 32.87 -31.25 7.40
CA VAL A 48 33.73 -31.03 6.23
C VAL A 48 34.77 -29.96 6.54
N SER A 49 36.00 -30.15 6.04
CA SER A 49 37.01 -29.09 6.00
C SER A 49 36.78 -28.25 4.75
N ALA A 50 36.58 -26.94 4.91
CA ALA A 50 36.33 -26.01 3.82
C ALA A 50 37.44 -24.95 3.79
N PRO A 51 37.99 -24.61 2.60
CA PRO A 51 38.95 -23.51 2.51
C PRO A 51 38.25 -22.17 2.75
N ASP A 52 39.01 -21.16 3.20
CA ASP A 52 38.49 -19.80 3.36
C ASP A 52 37.99 -19.27 2.01
N ARG A 53 36.76 -18.73 2.00
CA ARG A 53 35.98 -18.32 0.81
C ARG A 53 35.65 -19.46 -0.16
N GLY A 54 35.95 -20.70 0.21
CA GLY A 54 35.62 -21.89 -0.54
C GLY A 54 34.19 -22.35 -0.32
N SER A 55 33.71 -23.17 -1.26
CA SER A 55 32.45 -23.90 -1.10
C SER A 55 32.68 -25.39 -1.22
N VAL A 56 32.08 -26.16 -0.32
CA VAL A 56 32.09 -27.63 -0.33
C VAL A 56 30.67 -28.13 -0.54
N SER A 57 30.49 -29.04 -1.50
CA SER A 57 29.22 -29.73 -1.71
C SER A 57 29.04 -30.80 -0.64
N LEU A 58 27.94 -30.74 0.12
CA LEU A 58 27.57 -31.76 1.11
C LEU A 58 26.78 -32.92 0.49
N GLY A 59 26.49 -32.83 -0.81
CA GLY A 59 25.72 -33.84 -1.55
C GLY A 59 24.28 -33.40 -1.83
N GLY A 60 23.44 -34.36 -2.21
CA GLY A 60 22.06 -34.10 -2.58
C GLY A 60 21.28 -35.37 -2.87
N VAL A 61 19.95 -35.24 -2.94
CA VAL A 61 19.03 -36.32 -3.30
C VAL A 61 18.32 -35.97 -4.59
N GLY A 62 18.31 -36.90 -5.55
CA GLY A 62 17.56 -36.81 -6.79
C GLY A 62 16.52 -37.91 -6.82
N ARG A 63 15.25 -37.57 -7.08
CA ARG A 63 14.15 -38.52 -7.24
C ARG A 63 13.48 -38.23 -8.57
N SER A 64 13.25 -39.27 -9.36
CA SER A 64 12.43 -39.17 -10.56
C SER A 64 11.42 -40.30 -10.55
N SER A 65 10.18 -39.98 -10.91
CA SER A 65 9.15 -40.97 -11.18
C SER A 65 8.52 -40.70 -12.54
N MET A 66 8.21 -41.77 -13.25
CA MET A 66 7.57 -41.73 -14.56
C MET A 66 6.45 -42.75 -14.57
N GLY A 67 5.27 -42.34 -15.01
CA GLY A 67 4.10 -43.20 -15.11
C GLY A 67 3.42 -42.99 -16.45
N SER A 68 3.01 -44.07 -17.10
CA SER A 68 2.18 -44.01 -18.29
C SER A 68 0.97 -44.91 -18.11
N THR A 69 -0.21 -44.40 -18.41
CA THR A 69 -1.45 -45.17 -18.36
C THR A 69 -2.11 -45.10 -19.72
N ALA A 70 -2.46 -46.25 -20.29
CA ALA A 70 -3.21 -46.32 -21.55
C ALA A 70 -4.58 -46.95 -21.30
N TYR A 71 -5.62 -46.32 -21.84
CA TYR A 71 -7.01 -46.78 -21.79
C TYR A 71 -7.51 -46.97 -23.22
N GLY A 72 -7.92 -48.20 -23.55
CA GLY A 72 -8.49 -48.55 -24.84
C GLY A 72 -8.26 -50.02 -25.20
N SER A 73 -9.08 -50.55 -26.11
CA SER A 73 -8.88 -51.85 -26.75
C SER A 73 -7.85 -51.72 -27.86
N GLY A 74 -6.92 -52.68 -27.97
CA GLY A 74 -5.75 -52.63 -28.87
C GLY A 74 -6.04 -52.54 -30.38
N LEU A 75 -7.31 -52.50 -30.79
CA LEU A 75 -7.76 -52.38 -32.18
C LEU A 75 -8.06 -50.94 -32.63
N PHE A 76 -8.15 -49.97 -31.71
CA PHE A 76 -8.37 -48.55 -32.02
C PHE A 76 -7.33 -47.67 -31.32
N PRO A 77 -6.99 -46.48 -31.86
CA PRO A 77 -6.10 -45.54 -31.16
C PRO A 77 -6.71 -45.15 -29.81
N GLY A 78 -6.13 -45.67 -28.73
CA GLY A 78 -6.59 -45.48 -27.35
C GLY A 78 -6.05 -44.20 -26.70
N ASN A 79 -6.68 -43.81 -25.59
CA ASN A 79 -6.26 -42.66 -24.80
C ASN A 79 -5.05 -43.02 -23.94
N ARG A 80 -3.93 -42.33 -24.13
CA ARG A 80 -2.74 -42.49 -23.29
C ARG A 80 -2.48 -41.24 -22.46
N SER A 81 -2.15 -41.45 -21.19
CA SER A 81 -1.67 -40.44 -20.26
C SER A 81 -0.23 -40.72 -19.89
N PHE A 82 0.58 -39.68 -19.79
CA PHE A 82 1.97 -39.74 -19.36
C PHE A 82 2.21 -38.69 -18.29
N GLY A 83 2.81 -39.11 -17.18
CA GLY A 83 3.22 -38.25 -16.08
C GLY A 83 4.68 -38.44 -15.75
N ARG A 84 5.38 -37.34 -15.46
CA ARG A 84 6.77 -37.35 -15.00
C ARG A 84 6.93 -36.41 -13.82
N ASN A 85 7.54 -36.88 -12.75
CA ASN A 85 7.95 -36.08 -11.61
C ASN A 85 9.48 -36.15 -11.47
N LEU A 86 10.11 -35.01 -11.26
CA LEU A 86 11.55 -34.86 -11.04
C LEU A 86 11.72 -33.94 -9.84
N SER A 87 12.46 -34.41 -8.84
CA SER A 87 12.79 -33.66 -7.63
C SER A 87 14.29 -33.78 -7.38
N SER A 88 14.95 -32.66 -7.11
CA SER A 88 16.36 -32.65 -6.72
C SER A 88 16.60 -31.65 -5.61
N SER A 89 17.31 -32.06 -4.57
CA SER A 89 17.75 -31.20 -3.47
C SER A 89 19.25 -31.34 -3.33
N ARG A 90 19.98 -30.22 -3.24
CA ARG A 90 21.43 -30.19 -3.07
C ARG A 90 21.77 -29.29 -1.89
N THR A 91 22.75 -29.69 -1.11
CA THR A 91 23.25 -28.92 0.04
C THR A 91 24.72 -28.61 -0.18
N SER A 92 25.11 -27.38 0.08
CA SER A 92 26.50 -26.93 0.01
C SER A 92 26.77 -25.95 1.14
N VAL A 93 27.99 -25.96 1.65
CA VAL A 93 28.46 -25.04 2.69
C VAL A 93 29.52 -24.13 2.09
N ARG A 94 29.45 -22.85 2.43
CA ARG A 94 30.48 -21.86 2.12
C ARG A 94 31.02 -21.32 3.43
N ALA A 95 32.33 -21.37 3.61
CA ALA A 95 33.00 -20.80 4.76
C ALA A 95 33.65 -19.48 4.36
N THR A 96 33.52 -18.46 5.22
CA THR A 96 34.22 -17.20 5.08
C THR A 96 34.73 -16.82 6.46
N VAL A 97 36.05 -16.69 6.60
CA VAL A 97 36.67 -16.17 7.81
C VAL A 97 36.59 -14.64 7.76
N GLN A 98 36.01 -14.05 8.81
CA GLN A 98 35.90 -12.60 8.93
C GLN A 98 37.02 -12.08 9.81
N ASP A 99 37.78 -11.11 9.29
CA ASP A 99 38.70 -10.31 10.09
C ASP A 99 37.88 -9.24 10.84
N LEU A 100 37.68 -9.47 12.13
CA LEU A 100 36.86 -8.61 12.98
C LEU A 100 37.52 -7.24 13.19
N ASP A 101 38.85 -7.18 13.20
CA ASP A 101 39.60 -5.93 13.42
C ASP A 101 39.50 -5.04 12.17
N ALA A 102 39.59 -5.64 10.98
CA ALA A 102 39.38 -4.93 9.73
C ALA A 102 37.94 -4.39 9.60
N LEU A 103 36.94 -5.19 10.01
CA LEU A 103 35.53 -4.78 10.01
C LEU A 103 35.23 -3.66 11.02
N ASP A 104 35.83 -3.73 12.22
CA ASP A 104 35.66 -2.69 13.23
C ASP A 104 36.30 -1.38 12.74
N ARG A 105 37.52 -1.44 12.20
CA ARG A 105 38.17 -0.26 11.60
C ARG A 105 37.33 0.37 10.49
N ALA A 106 36.81 -0.45 9.57
CA ALA A 106 35.96 0.03 8.48
C ALA A 106 34.63 0.64 9.00
N THR A 107 34.08 0.08 10.08
CA THR A 107 32.86 0.59 10.72
C THR A 107 33.13 1.93 11.41
N LEU A 108 34.26 2.08 12.10
CA LEU A 108 34.68 3.32 12.74
C LEU A 108 34.96 4.44 11.72
N GLU A 109 35.62 4.11 10.61
CA GLU A 109 35.86 5.05 9.49
C GLU A 109 34.56 5.51 8.85
N ARG A 110 33.61 4.58 8.62
CA ARG A 110 32.29 4.94 8.10
C ARG A 110 31.51 5.82 9.08
N ALA A 111 31.63 5.54 10.38
CA ALA A 111 30.97 6.32 11.43
C ALA A 111 31.60 7.71 11.63
N SER A 112 32.93 7.87 11.47
CA SER A 112 33.57 9.19 11.51
C SER A 112 33.20 10.03 10.28
N ALA A 113 33.26 9.47 9.08
CA ALA A 113 32.87 10.17 7.85
C ALA A 113 31.39 10.62 7.87
N GLY A 114 30.50 9.79 8.40
CA GLY A 114 29.10 10.15 8.62
C GLY A 114 28.92 11.31 9.60
N ARG A 115 29.68 11.32 10.71
CA ARG A 115 29.65 12.39 11.72
C ARG A 115 30.17 13.71 11.15
N GLU A 116 31.22 13.70 10.35
CA GLU A 116 31.76 14.90 9.71
C GLU A 116 30.76 15.52 8.73
N SER A 117 30.11 14.69 7.90
CA SER A 117 29.06 15.12 6.97
C SER A 117 27.86 15.75 7.70
N GLN A 118 27.46 15.19 8.83
CA GLN A 118 26.38 15.76 9.65
C GLN A 118 26.79 17.09 10.30
N ARG A 119 28.03 17.18 10.81
CA ARG A 119 28.55 18.43 11.39
C ARG A 119 28.59 19.55 10.36
N SER A 120 29.12 19.30 9.16
CA SER A 120 29.19 20.30 8.09
C SER A 120 27.80 20.74 7.62
N ALA A 121 26.84 19.81 7.52
CA ALA A 121 25.45 20.13 7.20
C ALA A 121 24.78 20.98 8.29
N ALA A 122 25.01 20.66 9.57
CA ALA A 122 24.50 21.43 10.70
C ALA A 122 25.10 22.84 10.73
N GLU A 123 26.39 22.97 10.48
CA GLU A 123 27.09 24.26 10.40
C GLU A 123 26.56 25.11 9.24
N ALA A 124 26.41 24.53 8.05
CA ALA A 124 25.82 25.22 6.89
C ALA A 124 24.39 25.69 7.17
N TYR A 125 23.59 24.88 7.88
CA TYR A 125 22.25 25.27 8.30
C TYR A 125 22.28 26.44 9.29
N LEU A 126 23.14 26.39 10.30
CA LEU A 126 23.31 27.47 11.26
C LEU A 126 23.78 28.77 10.60
N ALA A 127 24.72 28.69 9.65
CA ALA A 127 25.19 29.84 8.88
C ALA A 127 24.05 30.47 8.06
N LYS A 128 23.26 29.67 7.35
CA LYS A 128 22.06 30.14 6.63
C LYS A 128 21.05 30.80 7.57
N ARG A 129 20.80 30.21 8.74
CA ARG A 129 19.88 30.75 9.73
C ARG A 129 20.38 32.09 10.29
N ARG A 130 21.68 32.20 10.59
CA ARG A 130 22.30 33.47 11.02
C ARG A 130 22.15 34.54 9.95
N LEU A 131 22.43 34.23 8.68
CA LEU A 131 22.25 35.17 7.57
C LEU A 131 20.78 35.62 7.42
N ALA A 132 19.83 34.70 7.57
CA ALA A 132 18.40 35.03 7.53
C ALA A 132 18.00 35.99 8.66
N ILE A 133 18.51 35.78 9.88
CA ILE A 133 18.29 36.68 11.02
C ILE A 133 18.88 38.07 10.76
N VAL A 134 20.11 38.14 10.23
CA VAL A 134 20.74 39.42 9.85
C VAL A 134 19.92 40.15 8.78
N ARG A 135 19.39 39.42 7.79
CA ARG A 135 18.54 39.99 6.73
C ARG A 135 17.18 40.47 7.24
N GLN A 136 16.62 39.82 8.26
CA GLN A 136 15.37 40.23 8.91
C GLN A 136 15.56 41.31 9.97
N SER A 137 16.79 41.52 10.43
CA SER A 137 17.10 42.61 11.35
C SER A 137 16.94 43.93 10.62
N SER A 138 16.15 44.83 11.20
CA SER A 138 15.77 46.16 10.70
C SER A 138 16.95 47.10 10.41
N ALA A 139 18.19 46.70 10.74
CA ALA A 139 19.42 47.41 10.39
C ALA A 139 19.76 47.36 8.88
N GLY A 140 19.21 46.41 8.12
CA GLY A 140 19.46 46.27 6.67
C GLY A 140 18.32 46.77 5.76
N GLN A 141 17.19 47.17 6.33
CA GLN A 141 16.10 47.79 5.57
C GLN A 141 16.33 49.30 5.54
N VAL A 142 16.43 49.89 4.35
CA VAL A 142 16.43 51.34 4.19
C VAL A 142 15.17 51.86 4.88
N PRO A 143 15.27 52.62 5.98
CA PRO A 143 14.08 53.13 6.63
C PRO A 143 13.31 53.97 5.61
N PRO A 144 11.98 53.79 5.50
CA PRO A 144 11.18 54.60 4.59
C PRO A 144 11.46 56.07 4.90
N SER A 145 11.77 56.83 3.86
CA SER A 145 12.22 58.22 3.99
C SER A 145 11.15 59.13 4.64
N SER A 146 9.90 58.66 4.65
CA SER A 146 8.75 59.32 5.27
C SER A 146 7.70 58.34 5.78
N VAL A 147 6.96 58.73 6.83
CA VAL A 147 5.80 57.98 7.37
C VAL A 147 4.71 57.76 6.31
N ALA A 148 4.54 58.73 5.40
CA ALA A 148 3.57 58.62 4.31
C ALA A 148 3.93 57.47 3.34
N GLU A 149 5.21 57.31 3.04
CA GLU A 149 5.73 56.23 2.21
C GLU A 149 5.58 54.87 2.91
N ALA A 150 5.90 54.79 4.20
CA ALA A 150 5.71 53.58 5.00
C ALA A 150 4.24 53.11 5.02
N ARG A 151 3.28 54.05 5.10
CA ARG A 151 1.84 53.73 5.02
C ARG A 151 1.44 53.21 3.65
N ARG A 152 1.94 53.82 2.56
CA ARG A 152 1.70 53.37 1.19
C ARG A 152 2.24 51.95 0.96
N GLN A 153 3.46 51.69 1.42
CA GLN A 153 4.08 50.38 1.28
C GLN A 153 3.32 49.30 2.05
N ARG A 154 2.94 49.56 3.31
CA ARG A 154 2.11 48.62 4.07
C ARG A 154 0.74 48.39 3.43
N ALA A 155 0.11 49.43 2.87
CA ALA A 155 -1.16 49.27 2.16
C ALA A 155 -1.01 48.40 0.91
N ALA A 156 0.09 48.56 0.16
CA ALA A 156 0.41 47.72 -0.99
C ALA A 156 0.70 46.26 -0.59
N ASP A 157 1.46 46.05 0.48
CA ASP A 157 1.76 44.71 1.01
C ASP A 157 0.49 43.98 1.45
N LEU A 158 -0.40 44.68 2.17
CA LEU A 158 -1.70 44.13 2.59
C LEU A 158 -2.60 43.81 1.39
N ALA A 159 -2.63 44.67 0.36
CA ALA A 159 -3.36 44.40 -0.87
C ALA A 159 -2.81 43.18 -1.60
N GLY A 160 -1.48 43.01 -1.65
CA GLY A 160 -0.83 41.82 -2.20
C GLY A 160 -1.20 40.54 -1.45
N GLN A 161 -1.15 40.57 -0.11
CA GLN A 161 -1.55 39.44 0.73
C GLN A 161 -3.01 39.05 0.53
N GLN A 162 -3.90 40.02 0.39
CA GLN A 162 -5.31 39.77 0.08
C GLN A 162 -5.49 39.12 -1.30
N ALA A 163 -4.76 39.57 -2.31
CA ALA A 163 -4.79 38.95 -3.64
C ALA A 163 -4.30 37.50 -3.63
N GLU A 164 -3.23 37.20 -2.88
CA GLU A 164 -2.74 35.83 -2.70
C GLU A 164 -3.75 34.95 -1.95
N ALA A 165 -4.42 35.49 -0.92
CA ALA A 165 -5.44 34.76 -0.19
C ALA A 165 -6.57 34.30 -1.13
N VAL A 166 -7.03 35.16 -2.05
CA VAL A 166 -8.04 34.82 -3.05
C VAL A 166 -7.56 33.70 -3.99
N GLN A 167 -6.30 33.74 -4.44
CA GLN A 167 -5.73 32.67 -5.26
C GLN A 167 -5.66 31.34 -4.50
N ASN A 168 -5.30 31.38 -3.21
CA ASN A 168 -5.26 30.19 -2.36
C ASN A 168 -6.65 29.59 -2.14
N ILE A 169 -7.71 30.41 -2.00
CA ILE A 169 -9.10 29.92 -1.97
C ILE A 169 -9.45 29.18 -3.27
N LYS A 170 -9.09 29.74 -4.44
CA LYS A 170 -9.34 29.09 -5.73
C LYS A 170 -8.69 27.72 -5.79
N ARG A 171 -7.40 27.62 -5.46
CA ARG A 171 -6.66 26.35 -5.40
C ARG A 171 -7.26 25.36 -4.41
N ALA A 172 -7.75 25.86 -3.26
CA ALA A 172 -8.42 25.02 -2.28
C ALA A 172 -9.70 24.39 -2.84
N ARG A 173 -10.52 25.18 -3.55
CA ARG A 173 -11.74 24.71 -4.22
C ARG A 173 -11.44 23.70 -5.33
N ASP A 174 -10.43 23.97 -6.16
CA ASP A 174 -9.99 23.05 -7.21
C ASP A 174 -9.54 21.70 -6.60
N ALA A 175 -8.74 21.75 -5.53
CA ALA A 175 -8.30 20.54 -4.82
C ALA A 175 -9.46 19.77 -4.17
N ALA A 176 -10.49 20.48 -3.69
CA ALA A 176 -11.69 19.87 -3.14
C ALA A 176 -12.50 19.14 -4.22
N GLN A 177 -12.68 19.76 -5.40
CA GLN A 177 -13.36 19.15 -6.54
C GLN A 177 -12.63 17.90 -7.07
N VAL A 178 -11.30 17.91 -7.05
CA VAL A 178 -10.46 16.75 -7.43
C VAL A 178 -10.47 15.64 -6.36
N GLY A 179 -11.18 15.82 -5.24
CA GLY A 179 -11.26 14.81 -4.17
C GLY A 179 -9.99 14.70 -3.33
N LYS A 180 -9.20 15.78 -3.23
CA LYS A 180 -7.98 15.88 -2.39
C LYS A 180 -8.24 16.77 -1.17
N PRO A 181 -9.04 16.33 -0.18
CA PRO A 181 -9.51 17.19 0.90
C PRO A 181 -8.40 17.68 1.83
N ARG A 182 -7.29 16.93 1.98
CA ARG A 182 -6.12 17.38 2.77
C ARG A 182 -5.39 18.55 2.14
N VAL A 183 -5.25 18.54 0.81
CA VAL A 183 -4.60 19.62 0.07
C VAL A 183 -5.47 20.87 0.10
N ALA A 184 -6.79 20.71 -0.05
CA ALA A 184 -7.74 21.81 0.10
C ALA A 184 -7.66 22.47 1.49
N ALA A 185 -7.61 21.67 2.56
CA ALA A 185 -7.48 22.18 3.92
C ALA A 185 -6.18 23.00 4.13
N MET A 186 -5.05 22.56 3.57
CA MET A 186 -3.79 23.30 3.64
C MET A 186 -3.91 24.68 2.96
N PHE A 187 -4.50 24.75 1.76
CA PHE A 187 -4.69 26.01 1.05
C PHE A 187 -5.67 26.95 1.76
N TYR A 188 -6.73 26.42 2.36
CA TYR A 188 -7.64 27.23 3.20
C TYR A 188 -6.92 27.80 4.43
N GLN A 189 -6.07 27.02 5.10
CA GLN A 189 -5.26 27.52 6.23
C GLN A 189 -4.28 28.62 5.79
N LEU A 190 -3.67 28.48 4.61
CA LEU A 190 -2.78 29.49 4.06
C LEU A 190 -3.54 30.79 3.75
N ALA A 191 -4.72 30.68 3.13
CA ALA A 191 -5.59 31.81 2.86
C ALA A 191 -6.06 32.50 4.17
N ALA A 192 -6.42 31.75 5.21
CA ALA A 192 -6.86 32.29 6.49
C ALA A 192 -5.77 33.08 7.25
N LYS A 193 -4.49 32.74 7.01
CA LYS A 193 -3.34 33.49 7.56
C LYS A 193 -3.13 34.83 6.87
N GLN A 194 -3.46 34.93 5.59
CA GLN A 194 -3.23 36.12 4.77
C GLN A 194 -4.48 37.04 4.71
N ALA A 195 -5.67 36.49 4.93
CA ALA A 195 -6.92 37.24 4.93
C ALA A 195 -7.17 37.96 6.26
N THR A 196 -7.78 39.14 6.17
CA THR A 196 -8.24 39.94 7.31
C THR A 196 -9.73 40.30 7.14
N GLY A 197 -10.40 40.63 8.24
CA GLY A 197 -11.81 41.05 8.22
C GLY A 197 -12.80 39.95 7.83
N GLU A 198 -13.84 40.32 7.09
CA GLU A 198 -14.95 39.43 6.70
C GLU A 198 -14.50 38.25 5.83
N LEU A 199 -13.51 38.47 4.95
CA LEU A 199 -12.97 37.43 4.08
C LEU A 199 -12.42 36.24 4.90
N LYS A 200 -11.80 36.53 6.04
CA LYS A 200 -11.29 35.49 6.96
C LYS A 200 -12.42 34.65 7.54
N LEU A 201 -13.52 35.28 7.96
CA LEU A 201 -14.70 34.58 8.49
C LEU A 201 -15.30 33.64 7.42
N GLN A 202 -15.34 34.08 6.17
CA GLN A 202 -15.79 33.25 5.06
C GLN A 202 -14.85 32.06 4.82
N ILE A 203 -13.54 32.28 4.83
CA ILE A 203 -12.52 31.23 4.68
C ILE A 203 -12.64 30.20 5.81
N ASP A 204 -12.75 30.64 7.06
CA ASP A 204 -12.83 29.74 8.22
C ASP A 204 -14.11 28.90 8.18
N LYS A 205 -15.24 29.48 7.74
CA LYS A 205 -16.50 28.76 7.53
C LYS A 205 -16.37 27.69 6.43
N GLU A 206 -15.76 28.02 5.29
CA GLU A 206 -15.49 27.07 4.21
C GLU A 206 -14.49 25.98 4.63
N ALA A 207 -13.44 26.34 5.37
CA ALA A 207 -12.44 25.42 5.88
C ALA A 207 -13.05 24.40 6.85
N ALA A 208 -13.96 24.83 7.72
CA ALA A 208 -14.70 23.95 8.62
C ALA A 208 -15.57 22.93 7.85
N ALA A 209 -16.22 23.36 6.76
CA ALA A 209 -16.98 22.45 5.89
C ALA A 209 -16.06 21.43 5.19
N ALA A 210 -14.91 21.87 4.66
CA ALA A 210 -13.92 20.99 4.04
C ALA A 210 -13.32 19.99 5.04
N ALA A 211 -13.08 20.41 6.27
CA ALA A 211 -12.56 19.55 7.34
C ALA A 211 -13.54 18.42 7.69
N ARG A 212 -14.84 18.71 7.78
CA ARG A 212 -15.89 17.70 8.01
C ARG A 212 -15.90 16.62 6.91
N ASN A 213 -15.78 17.03 5.64
CA ASN A 213 -15.68 16.10 4.51
C ASN A 213 -14.39 15.25 4.56
N SER A 214 -13.28 15.83 5.02
CA SER A 214 -12.01 15.12 5.21
C SER A 214 -12.05 14.11 6.37
N ALA A 215 -12.89 14.35 7.37
CA ALA A 215 -13.10 13.44 8.49
C ALA A 215 -14.01 12.27 8.09
N ALA A 216 -15.10 12.55 7.37
CA ALA A 216 -16.00 11.52 6.84
C ALA A 216 -15.28 10.52 5.92
N SER A 217 -14.42 11.02 5.02
CA SER A 217 -13.59 10.17 4.15
C SER A 217 -12.58 9.32 4.93
N ARG A 218 -12.02 9.84 6.04
CA ARG A 218 -11.14 9.06 6.93
C ARG A 218 -11.89 7.92 7.63
N VAL A 219 -13.09 8.18 8.17
CA VAL A 219 -13.91 7.15 8.81
C VAL A 219 -14.25 6.02 7.82
N ALA A 220 -14.60 6.38 6.58
CA ALA A 220 -14.85 5.41 5.51
C ALA A 220 -13.61 4.58 5.15
N GLN A 221 -12.42 5.18 5.15
CA GLN A 221 -11.17 4.50 4.82
C GLN A 221 -10.70 3.55 5.93
N THR A 222 -10.81 3.98 7.20
CA THR A 222 -10.48 3.15 8.37
C THR A 222 -11.42 1.93 8.47
N GLY A 223 -12.72 2.10 8.18
CA GLY A 223 -13.69 0.99 8.15
C GLY A 223 -13.38 -0.08 7.08
N ARG A 224 -12.81 0.33 5.94
CA ARG A 224 -12.36 -0.62 4.90
C ARG A 224 -11.10 -1.39 5.28
N THR A 225 -10.22 -0.79 6.08
CA THR A 225 -8.97 -1.44 6.49
C THR A 225 -9.20 -2.46 7.60
N SER A 226 -10.09 -2.17 8.54
CA SER A 226 -10.49 -3.12 9.60
C SER A 226 -11.32 -4.29 9.07
N ALA A 227 -12.17 -4.08 8.06
CA ALA A 227 -12.93 -5.17 7.41
C ALA A 227 -12.02 -6.17 6.67
N ARG A 228 -10.85 -5.74 6.17
CA ARG A 228 -9.91 -6.61 5.45
C ARG A 228 -9.01 -7.45 6.39
N GLN A 229 -8.83 -7.02 7.63
CA GLN A 229 -8.05 -7.76 8.64
C GLN A 229 -8.85 -8.83 9.39
N ARG A 230 -10.18 -8.87 9.24
CA ARG A 230 -11.05 -9.93 9.78
C ARG A 230 -11.32 -11.05 8.78
N ARG A 231 -10.33 -11.45 7.99
CA ARG A 231 -10.42 -12.71 7.25
C ARG A 231 -9.96 -13.81 8.21
N PRO A 232 -10.85 -14.70 8.68
CA PRO A 232 -10.44 -15.78 9.58
C PRO A 232 -9.37 -16.62 8.86
N LEU A 233 -8.26 -16.86 9.56
CA LEU A 233 -7.23 -17.77 9.11
C LEU A 233 -7.90 -19.14 8.93
N PRO A 234 -7.77 -19.79 7.77
CA PRO A 234 -8.24 -21.17 7.62
C PRO A 234 -7.46 -22.03 8.61
N HIS A 235 -8.18 -22.63 9.55
CA HIS A 235 -7.70 -23.65 10.48
C HIS A 235 -7.31 -24.92 9.72
#